data_AF-A0A1B1E770-F1
#
_entry.id   AF-A0A1B1E770-F1
#
_cell.length_a   1.000
_cell.length_b   1.000
_cell.length_c   1.000
_cell.angle_alpha   90.00
_cell.angle_beta   90.00
_cell.angle_gamma   90.00
#
_symmetry.space_group_name_H-M   'P 1'
#
loop_
_entity.id
_entity.type
_entity.pdbx_description
1 polymer ?
#
loop_
_entity_poly.entity_id
_entity_poly.type
_entity_poly.pdbx_seq_one_letter_code
_entity_poly.pdbx_strand_id
1 'polypeptide(L)'
;MSETAPVAPSTTCTLGSIQQQLSLINDFYTNFENAGGGSGGVVNNDGTQLKTALNTKFSNCKEIIKDVNKIADAYVHACMQNDPIKYKNNESCEFFYFWLGDKYGKDLKTHKLSELLDKISETLGNSSWSSGKKCDFKYNDLKDKEIDQTIFDHMKIIFDYFSDYEGVQNELSRSGATCAEKWSTYWTKLSTACKAMEKVCSTEGGGDHTNKRYCTDFKNTYAVHCYTANLPQQMTKLITQIQRAADAAQTAATLAKDEAVRAATTTSSISSIFGTLATIGAPFLLYKVKYFN
;
A
#
# COMPACT_ATOMS: atom_id res chain seq x y z
N MET A 1 -12.09 -45.39 -7.07
CA MET A 1 -10.91 -44.68 -6.56
C MET A 1 -10.99 -43.26 -7.09
N SER A 2 -11.30 -42.30 -6.22
CA SER A 2 -11.44 -40.90 -6.61
C SER A 2 -10.09 -40.22 -6.40
N GLU A 3 -9.42 -39.96 -7.50
CA GLU A 3 -8.12 -39.29 -7.54
C GLU A 3 -8.35 -37.81 -7.24
N THR A 4 -8.08 -37.42 -5.99
CA THR A 4 -8.13 -36.04 -5.56
C THR A 4 -6.93 -35.32 -6.17
N ALA A 5 -7.20 -34.43 -7.12
CA ALA A 5 -6.17 -33.58 -7.69
C ALA A 5 -5.47 -32.79 -6.57
N PRO A 6 -4.14 -32.66 -6.60
CA PRO A 6 -3.40 -31.92 -5.59
C PRO A 6 -3.84 -30.46 -5.61
N VAL A 7 -4.40 -30.00 -4.50
CA VAL A 7 -4.68 -28.59 -4.24
C VAL A 7 -3.34 -27.86 -4.31
N ALA A 8 -3.19 -26.95 -5.28
CA ALA A 8 -1.99 -26.14 -5.41
C ALA A 8 -1.71 -25.43 -4.06
N PRO A 9 -0.45 -25.35 -3.62
CA PRO A 9 -0.12 -24.74 -2.34
C PRO A 9 -0.63 -23.29 -2.33
N SER A 10 -1.56 -23.01 -1.41
CA SER A 10 -2.07 -21.66 -1.19
C SER A 10 -0.89 -20.76 -0.86
N THR A 11 -0.58 -19.81 -1.74
CA THR A 11 0.49 -18.85 -1.51
C THR A 11 0.09 -18.02 -0.29
N THR A 12 0.69 -18.32 0.86
CA THR A 12 0.44 -17.61 2.12
C THR A 12 0.83 -16.16 1.96
N CYS A 13 -0.09 -15.26 2.32
CA CYS A 13 0.08 -13.82 2.20
C CYS A 13 1.22 -13.31 3.10
N THR A 14 2.43 -13.16 2.55
CA THR A 14 3.65 -12.69 3.26
C THR A 14 3.68 -11.16 3.48
N LEU A 15 2.68 -10.43 2.98
CA LEU A 15 2.57 -8.98 3.11
C LEU A 15 2.60 -8.55 4.60
N GLY A 16 3.60 -7.76 5.03
CA GLY A 16 3.79 -7.27 6.40
C GLY A 16 2.72 -6.25 6.86
N SER A 17 3.05 -5.35 7.79
CA SER A 17 2.14 -4.21 8.11
C SER A 17 2.01 -3.26 6.91
N ILE A 18 0.90 -2.56 6.76
CA ILE A 18 0.67 -1.66 5.60
C ILE A 18 1.79 -0.62 5.40
N GLN A 19 2.34 -0.06 6.49
CA GLN A 19 3.48 0.85 6.42
C GLN A 19 4.71 0.12 5.86
N GLN A 20 4.96 -1.12 6.31
CA GLN A 20 6.00 -1.96 5.72
C GLN A 20 5.71 -2.30 4.26
N GLN A 21 4.46 -2.49 3.86
CA GLN A 21 4.09 -2.81 2.48
C GLN A 21 4.35 -1.63 1.55
N LEU A 22 3.93 -0.41 1.92
CA LEU A 22 4.24 0.80 1.15
C LEU A 22 5.74 1.11 1.15
N SER A 23 6.44 0.85 2.26
CA SER A 23 7.90 0.96 2.33
C SER A 23 8.67 -0.11 1.56
N LEU A 24 8.07 -1.28 1.32
CA LEU A 24 8.66 -2.38 0.56
C LEU A 24 8.42 -2.25 -0.95
N ILE A 25 7.29 -1.69 -1.36
CA ILE A 25 6.97 -1.45 -2.77
C ILE A 25 7.72 -0.20 -3.26
N ASN A 26 7.91 0.78 -2.38
CA ASN A 26 8.60 2.00 -2.74
C ASN A 26 10.11 1.93 -2.52
N ASP A 27 10.86 1.91 -3.62
CA ASP A 27 12.33 1.88 -3.61
C ASP A 27 12.94 3.03 -2.79
N PHE A 28 12.31 4.21 -2.69
CA PHE A 28 12.86 5.31 -1.89
C PHE A 28 12.93 4.95 -0.41
N TYR A 29 11.84 4.46 0.17
CA TYR A 29 11.81 4.12 1.60
C TYR A 29 12.79 2.99 1.93
N THR A 30 12.87 1.96 1.06
CA THR A 30 13.86 0.89 1.21
C THR A 30 15.29 1.44 1.14
N ASN A 31 15.57 2.34 0.20
CA ASN A 31 16.89 2.99 0.11
C ASN A 31 17.19 3.85 1.34
N PHE A 32 16.24 4.65 1.85
CA PHE A 32 16.43 5.46 3.05
C PHE A 32 16.68 4.60 4.29
N GLU A 33 16.03 3.45 4.40
CA GLU A 33 16.26 2.53 5.52
C GLU A 33 17.63 1.84 5.46
N ASN A 34 18.06 1.47 4.25
CA ASN A 34 19.29 0.71 4.00
C ASN A 34 20.53 1.59 3.74
N ALA A 35 20.36 2.91 3.67
CA ALA A 35 21.41 3.87 3.33
C ALA A 35 22.67 3.78 4.22
N GLY A 36 22.61 3.10 5.37
CA GLY A 36 23.76 2.82 6.23
C GLY A 36 24.68 1.66 5.79
N GLY A 37 24.42 0.98 4.67
CA GLY A 37 25.04 -0.32 4.34
C GLY A 37 25.99 -0.41 3.14
N GLY A 38 26.09 0.59 2.26
CA GLY A 38 26.89 0.42 1.04
C GLY A 38 27.18 1.70 0.26
N SER A 39 28.44 2.14 0.34
CA SER A 39 29.22 2.84 -0.69
C SER A 39 28.48 3.78 -1.64
N GLY A 40 28.18 5.00 -1.18
CA GLY A 40 28.03 6.15 -2.08
C GLY A 40 27.11 7.22 -1.55
N GLY A 41 27.67 8.32 -1.01
CA GLY A 41 26.90 9.57 -0.96
C GLY A 41 27.43 10.65 -0.03
N VAL A 42 27.98 10.31 1.13
CA VAL A 42 28.40 11.32 2.12
C VAL A 42 29.89 11.16 2.38
N VAL A 43 30.69 12.17 1.99
CA VAL A 43 32.08 12.26 2.49
C VAL A 43 31.98 12.34 4.01
N ASN A 44 32.85 11.63 4.75
CA ASN A 44 32.89 11.67 6.22
C ASN A 44 32.77 13.11 6.79
N ASN A 45 33.21 14.12 6.04
CA ASN A 45 33.08 15.54 6.39
C ASN A 45 31.62 16.05 6.41
N ASP A 46 30.78 15.74 5.42
CA ASP A 46 29.40 16.23 5.31
C ASP A 46 28.52 15.66 6.43
N GLY A 47 28.67 14.36 6.73
CA GLY A 47 28.02 13.73 7.88
C GLY A 47 28.50 14.32 9.21
N THR A 48 29.78 14.66 9.32
CA THR A 48 30.35 15.33 10.51
C THR A 48 29.82 16.77 10.66
N GLN A 49 29.69 17.50 9.57
CA GLN A 49 29.12 18.86 9.55
C GLN A 49 27.65 18.82 9.93
N LEU A 50 26.85 17.93 9.34
CA LEU A 50 25.45 17.75 9.73
C LEU A 50 25.33 17.36 11.20
N LYS A 51 26.16 16.41 11.67
CA LYS A 51 26.20 16.02 13.09
C LYS A 51 26.49 17.20 14.00
N THR A 52 27.41 18.08 13.63
CA THR A 52 27.72 19.29 14.42
C THR A 52 26.56 20.27 14.43
N ALA A 53 25.96 20.51 13.26
CA ALA A 53 24.80 21.39 13.10
C ALA A 53 23.58 20.89 13.89
N LEU A 54 23.28 19.59 13.80
CA LEU A 54 22.16 18.98 14.50
C LEU A 54 22.43 18.90 16.01
N ASN A 55 23.63 18.58 16.46
CA ASN A 55 23.95 18.61 17.90
C ASN A 55 23.79 20.01 18.51
N THR A 56 23.96 21.07 17.73
CA THR A 56 23.80 22.43 18.25
C THR A 56 22.33 22.78 18.47
N LYS A 57 21.45 22.46 17.51
CA LYS A 57 20.04 22.87 17.51
C LYS A 57 19.07 21.80 18.06
N PHE A 58 19.40 20.53 17.87
CA PHE A 58 18.59 19.35 18.17
C PHE A 58 19.28 18.39 19.15
N SER A 59 20.12 18.90 20.08
CA SER A 59 20.86 18.09 21.06
C SER A 59 19.97 17.16 21.90
N ASN A 60 18.70 17.53 22.10
CA ASN A 60 17.72 16.76 22.84
C ASN A 60 16.99 15.71 22.00
N CYS A 61 17.16 15.69 20.68
CA CYS A 61 16.56 14.73 19.74
C CYS A 61 17.47 13.51 19.58
N LYS A 62 17.36 12.54 20.49
CA LYS A 62 18.35 11.47 20.63
C LYS A 62 18.38 10.54 19.42
N GLU A 63 17.22 10.28 18.82
CA GLU A 63 17.11 9.39 17.66
C GLU A 63 17.65 10.09 16.41
N ILE A 64 17.34 11.37 16.21
CA ILE A 64 17.88 12.18 15.12
C ILE A 64 19.41 12.26 15.20
N ILE A 65 19.98 12.53 16.38
CA ILE A 65 21.44 12.62 16.56
C ILE A 65 22.11 11.26 16.34
N LYS A 66 21.49 10.17 16.78
CA LYS A 66 21.99 8.80 16.59
C LYS A 66 22.04 8.43 15.10
N ASP A 67 21.01 8.80 14.35
CA ASP A 67 20.82 8.38 12.95
C ASP A 67 21.30 9.44 11.93
N VAL A 68 22.12 10.41 12.34
CA VAL A 68 22.50 11.55 11.48
C VAL A 68 23.09 11.16 10.12
N ASN A 69 23.91 10.10 10.06
CA ASN A 69 24.47 9.63 8.80
C ASN A 69 23.38 9.05 7.90
N LYS A 70 22.46 8.27 8.46
CA LYS A 70 21.31 7.72 7.73
C LYS A 70 20.40 8.82 7.18
N ILE A 71 20.16 9.87 7.98
CA ILE A 71 19.41 11.05 7.54
C ILE A 71 20.15 11.77 6.39
N ALA A 72 21.47 11.95 6.50
CA ALA A 72 22.29 12.56 5.46
C ALA A 72 22.25 11.76 4.15
N ASP A 73 22.47 10.45 4.22
CA ASP A 73 22.46 9.58 3.06
C ASP A 73 21.08 9.54 2.39
N ALA A 74 20.00 9.47 3.18
CA ALA A 74 18.63 9.53 2.66
C ALA A 74 18.33 10.87 1.97
N TYR A 75 18.77 11.99 2.53
CA TYR A 75 18.60 13.32 1.91
C TYR A 75 19.37 13.42 0.59
N VAL A 76 20.64 13.00 0.57
CA VAL A 76 21.47 13.01 -0.65
C VAL A 76 20.85 12.11 -1.72
N HIS A 77 20.39 10.93 -1.36
CA HIS A 77 19.70 10.02 -2.27
C HIS A 77 18.46 10.69 -2.89
N ALA A 78 17.61 11.31 -2.06
CA ALA A 78 16.43 12.02 -2.54
C ALA A 78 16.79 13.15 -3.51
N CYS A 79 17.81 13.95 -3.19
CA CYS A 79 18.33 15.02 -4.05
C CYS A 79 18.83 14.50 -5.40
N MET A 80 19.61 13.41 -5.39
CA MET A 80 20.17 12.81 -6.63
C MET A 80 19.09 12.24 -7.54
N GLN A 81 18.07 11.62 -6.96
CA GLN A 81 16.92 11.08 -7.70
C GLN A 81 15.88 12.15 -8.06
N ASN A 82 16.06 13.41 -7.66
CA ASN A 82 15.19 14.51 -8.06
C ASN A 82 15.46 14.95 -9.51
N ASP A 83 15.46 13.98 -10.43
CA ASP A 83 15.64 14.19 -11.85
C ASP A 83 14.28 14.41 -12.53
N PRO A 84 14.05 15.59 -13.15
CA PRO A 84 12.79 15.92 -13.83
C PRO A 84 12.38 14.95 -14.93
N ILE A 85 13.34 14.20 -15.50
CA ILE A 85 13.13 13.29 -16.61
C ILE A 85 12.65 11.92 -16.11
N LYS A 86 13.13 11.47 -14.94
CA LYS A 86 12.88 10.12 -14.42
C LYS A 86 11.74 10.09 -13.40
N TYR A 87 11.56 11.14 -12.62
CA TYR A 87 10.54 11.23 -11.58
C TYR A 87 9.73 12.52 -11.77
N LYS A 88 8.47 12.54 -11.31
CA LYS A 88 7.70 13.79 -11.29
C LYS A 88 8.45 14.81 -10.44
N ASN A 89 8.58 16.04 -10.93
CA ASN A 89 9.35 17.11 -10.29
C ASN A 89 9.17 17.11 -8.75
N ASN A 90 10.26 16.81 -8.02
CA ASN A 90 10.37 16.81 -6.55
C ASN A 90 9.73 15.62 -5.79
N GLU A 91 9.29 14.57 -6.46
CA GLU A 91 8.67 13.40 -5.82
C GLU A 91 9.60 12.68 -4.85
N SER A 92 10.88 12.48 -5.20
CA SER A 92 11.89 11.87 -4.31
C SER A 92 12.09 12.66 -3.00
N CYS A 93 11.97 13.98 -3.08
CA CYS A 93 12.08 14.88 -1.93
C CYS A 93 10.81 14.86 -1.07
N GLU A 94 9.64 14.64 -1.67
CA GLU A 94 8.39 14.41 -0.95
C GLU A 94 8.43 13.07 -0.19
N PHE A 95 8.98 12.01 -0.80
CA PHE A 95 9.26 10.76 -0.10
C PHE A 95 10.17 10.98 1.11
N PHE A 96 11.26 11.73 0.95
CA PHE A 96 12.15 12.05 2.07
C PHE A 96 11.43 12.85 3.17
N TYR A 97 10.62 13.84 2.81
CA TYR A 97 9.82 14.65 3.74
C TYR A 97 8.92 13.75 4.61
N PHE A 98 8.14 12.87 3.98
CA PHE A 98 7.22 11.99 4.70
C PHE A 98 7.95 10.92 5.51
N TRP A 99 9.05 10.37 4.98
CA TRP A 99 9.89 9.42 5.72
C TRP A 99 10.47 10.04 6.99
N LEU A 100 11.08 11.22 6.88
CA LEU A 100 11.73 11.90 8.00
C LEU A 100 10.70 12.26 9.08
N GLY A 101 9.55 12.78 8.68
CA GLY A 101 8.47 13.15 9.59
C GLY A 101 7.77 11.97 10.25
N ASP A 102 7.60 10.84 9.57
CA ASP A 102 7.03 9.61 10.14
C ASP A 102 8.00 8.97 11.14
N LYS A 103 9.29 8.89 10.76
CA LYS A 103 10.31 8.21 11.55
C LYS A 103 10.75 9.00 12.78
N TYR A 104 11.05 10.29 12.62
CA TYR A 104 11.64 11.12 13.68
C TYR A 104 10.68 12.16 14.26
N GLY A 105 9.45 12.21 13.77
CA GLY A 105 8.46 13.21 14.18
C GLY A 105 8.25 13.31 15.68
N LYS A 106 8.28 12.18 16.40
CA LYS A 106 8.12 12.14 17.86
C LYS A 106 9.37 12.60 18.61
N ASP A 107 10.55 12.39 18.04
CA ASP A 107 11.84 12.79 18.65
C ASP A 107 12.10 14.29 18.53
N LEU A 108 11.42 14.98 17.61
CA LEU A 108 11.48 16.45 17.45
C LEU A 108 11.02 17.23 18.69
N LYS A 109 10.17 16.64 19.55
CA LYS A 109 9.67 17.27 20.78
C LYS A 109 9.01 18.63 20.52
N THR A 110 9.73 19.72 20.83
CA THR A 110 9.27 21.11 20.66
C THR A 110 9.75 21.75 19.36
N HIS A 111 10.66 21.08 18.64
CA HIS A 111 11.18 21.56 17.36
C HIS A 111 10.22 21.22 16.24
N LYS A 112 10.26 22.02 15.17
CA LYS A 112 9.44 21.79 13.99
C LYS A 112 10.16 20.89 13.00
N LEU A 113 9.39 20.12 12.22
CA LEU A 113 9.95 19.33 11.12
C LEU A 113 10.60 20.23 10.06
N SER A 114 9.98 21.38 9.78
CA SER A 114 10.52 22.40 8.86
C SER A 114 11.89 22.89 9.31
N GLU A 115 12.09 23.17 10.60
CA GLU A 115 13.39 23.58 11.13
C GLU A 115 14.49 22.53 10.98
N LEU A 116 14.13 21.24 11.06
CA LEU A 116 15.06 20.14 10.82
C LEU A 116 15.42 20.04 9.34
N LEU A 117 14.41 20.09 8.46
CA LEU A 117 14.59 20.05 7.01
C LEU A 117 15.43 21.22 6.51
N ASP A 118 15.17 22.43 7.01
CA ASP A 118 15.97 23.62 6.72
C ASP A 118 17.43 23.40 7.12
N LYS A 119 17.66 22.86 8.33
CA LYS A 119 19.04 22.61 8.79
C LYS A 119 19.76 21.57 7.95
N ILE A 120 19.06 20.50 7.54
CA ILE A 120 19.60 19.48 6.65
C ILE A 120 19.93 20.11 5.28
N SER A 121 18.99 20.85 4.69
CA SER A 121 19.16 21.50 3.39
C SER A 121 20.24 22.57 3.40
N GLU A 122 20.36 23.38 4.45
CA GLU A 122 21.44 24.36 4.59
C GLU A 122 22.81 23.68 4.64
N THR A 123 22.91 22.57 5.37
CA THR A 123 24.19 21.89 5.60
C THR A 123 24.60 21.06 4.39
N LEU A 124 23.65 20.35 3.76
CA LEU A 124 23.92 19.38 2.70
C LEU A 124 23.51 19.86 1.30
N GLY A 125 22.67 20.89 1.18
CA GLY A 125 22.10 21.32 -0.10
C GLY A 125 23.11 21.93 -1.07
N ASN A 126 24.31 22.30 -0.60
CA ASN A 126 25.44 22.74 -1.44
C ASN A 126 26.55 21.68 -1.51
N SER A 127 26.32 20.47 -1.01
CA SER A 127 27.30 19.37 -1.10
C SER A 127 27.55 19.03 -2.58
N SER A 128 28.78 18.61 -2.89
CA SER A 128 29.18 18.24 -4.26
C SER A 128 28.34 17.12 -4.86
N TRP A 129 27.65 16.33 -4.04
CA TRP A 129 26.82 15.20 -4.44
C TRP A 129 25.44 15.61 -4.95
N SER A 130 24.90 16.70 -4.42
CA SER A 130 23.60 17.20 -4.86
C SER A 130 23.64 17.74 -6.29
N SER A 131 24.82 18.04 -6.86
CA SER A 131 24.95 18.67 -8.19
C SER A 131 24.06 19.93 -8.37
N GLY A 132 23.76 20.64 -7.26
CA GLY A 132 22.82 21.76 -7.24
C GLY A 132 21.34 21.37 -7.23
N LYS A 133 21.00 20.07 -7.30
CA LYS A 133 19.65 19.51 -7.17
C LYS A 133 19.27 19.38 -5.69
N LYS A 134 19.00 20.51 -5.05
CA LYS A 134 18.48 20.52 -3.67
C LYS A 134 17.01 20.08 -3.63
N CYS A 135 16.60 19.46 -2.53
CA CYS A 135 15.17 19.26 -2.27
C CYS A 135 14.50 20.61 -1.98
N ASP A 136 13.32 20.81 -2.59
CA ASP A 136 12.44 21.94 -2.28
C ASP A 136 11.24 21.41 -1.49
N PHE A 137 11.20 21.68 -0.19
CA PHE A 137 10.13 21.16 0.67
C PHE A 137 8.89 22.04 0.53
N LYS A 138 7.79 21.40 0.11
CA LYS A 138 6.53 22.09 -0.17
C LYS A 138 5.75 22.41 1.10
N TYR A 139 5.83 21.53 2.09
CA TYR A 139 4.95 21.50 3.26
C TYR A 139 5.63 22.02 4.53
N ASN A 140 6.20 23.22 4.45
CA ASN A 140 6.97 23.81 5.56
C ASN A 140 6.09 24.21 6.76
N ASP A 141 4.77 24.23 6.57
CA ASP A 141 3.75 24.55 7.57
C ASP A 141 3.10 23.30 8.21
N LEU A 142 3.32 22.11 7.66
CA LEU A 142 2.83 20.86 8.24
C LEU A 142 3.80 20.40 9.36
N LYS A 143 3.27 20.25 10.58
CA LYS A 143 3.93 19.92 11.87
C LYS A 143 4.39 21.10 12.73
N ASP A 144 3.79 22.28 12.56
CA ASP A 144 4.05 23.43 13.41
C ASP A 144 3.20 23.44 14.71
N LYS A 145 2.13 22.63 14.80
CA LYS A 145 1.25 22.45 15.99
C LYS A 145 0.71 21.02 16.12
N GLU A 146 0.20 20.63 17.30
CA GLU A 146 -0.40 19.29 17.58
C GLU A 146 -1.51 18.87 16.60
N ILE A 147 -2.26 19.83 16.03
CA ILE A 147 -3.31 19.58 15.02
C ILE A 147 -2.71 19.05 13.70
N ASP A 148 -1.42 19.28 13.46
CA ASP A 148 -0.78 18.95 12.18
C ASP A 148 -0.31 17.50 12.08
N GLN A 149 -0.16 16.77 13.19
CA GLN A 149 0.28 15.37 13.11
C GLN A 149 -0.75 14.49 12.39
N THR A 150 -2.03 14.69 12.68
CA THR A 150 -3.10 13.95 11.99
C THR A 150 -3.22 14.33 10.51
N ILE A 151 -3.02 15.62 10.17
CA ILE A 151 -3.01 16.07 8.78
C ILE A 151 -1.81 15.47 8.04
N PHE A 152 -0.63 15.49 8.66
CA PHE A 152 0.59 14.88 8.13
C PHE A 152 0.38 13.39 7.84
N ASP A 153 -0.18 12.64 8.80
CA ASP A 153 -0.40 11.20 8.67
C ASP A 153 -1.37 10.89 7.51
N HIS A 154 -2.45 11.66 7.38
CA HIS A 154 -3.39 11.50 6.27
C HIS A 154 -2.76 11.85 4.91
N MET A 155 -2.04 12.97 4.83
CA MET A 155 -1.35 13.38 3.60
C MET A 155 -0.30 12.36 3.18
N LYS A 156 0.44 11.78 4.13
CA LYS A 156 1.40 10.69 3.86
C LYS A 156 0.70 9.47 3.25
N ILE A 157 -0.38 9.00 3.84
CA ILE A 157 -1.13 7.83 3.34
C ILE A 157 -1.60 8.07 1.90
N ILE A 158 -2.11 9.26 1.62
CA ILE A 158 -2.61 9.65 0.30
C ILE A 158 -1.46 9.77 -0.71
N PHE A 159 -0.36 10.41 -0.32
CA PHE A 159 0.83 10.54 -1.15
C PHE A 159 1.44 9.18 -1.48
N ASP A 160 1.65 8.32 -0.48
CA ASP A 160 2.22 6.98 -0.67
C ASP A 160 1.39 6.15 -1.65
N TYR A 161 0.05 6.26 -1.58
CA TYR A 161 -0.83 5.61 -2.54
C TYR A 161 -0.71 6.19 -3.95
N PHE A 162 -0.69 7.51 -4.06
CA PHE A 162 -0.66 8.20 -5.34
C PHE A 162 0.64 7.94 -6.10
N SER A 163 1.77 8.08 -5.41
CA SER A 163 3.10 7.95 -6.00
C SER A 163 3.47 6.52 -6.34
N ASP A 164 2.81 5.53 -5.74
CA ASP A 164 3.02 4.11 -6.03
C ASP A 164 1.73 3.40 -6.49
N TYR A 165 0.84 4.14 -7.16
CA TYR A 165 -0.45 3.62 -7.59
C TYR A 165 -0.29 2.36 -8.44
N GLU A 166 0.62 2.39 -9.42
CA GLU A 166 0.85 1.25 -10.32
C GLU A 166 1.42 0.04 -9.58
N GLY A 167 2.40 0.22 -8.68
CA GLY A 167 2.95 -0.85 -7.86
C GLY A 167 1.88 -1.48 -6.96
N VAL A 168 1.04 -0.65 -6.33
CA VAL A 168 -0.11 -1.09 -5.53
C VAL A 168 -1.11 -1.87 -6.39
N GLN A 169 -1.46 -1.42 -7.60
CA GLN A 169 -2.37 -2.14 -8.51
C GLN A 169 -1.77 -3.48 -8.98
N ASN A 170 -0.47 -3.53 -9.24
CA ASN A 170 0.22 -4.75 -9.65
C ASN A 170 0.24 -5.79 -8.53
N GLU A 171 0.56 -5.38 -7.29
CA GLU A 171 0.54 -6.29 -6.14
C GLU A 171 -0.86 -6.77 -5.78
N LEU A 172 -1.90 -5.93 -5.94
CA LEU A 172 -3.29 -6.36 -5.85
C LEU A 172 -3.60 -7.49 -6.85
N SER A 173 -3.20 -7.29 -8.11
CA SER A 173 -3.46 -8.23 -9.20
C SER A 173 -2.75 -9.57 -8.97
N ARG A 174 -1.54 -9.54 -8.39
CA ARG A 174 -0.74 -10.74 -8.11
C ARG A 174 -1.17 -11.49 -6.85
N SER A 175 -1.59 -10.78 -5.81
CA SER A 175 -1.90 -11.37 -4.51
C SER A 175 -3.29 -12.03 -4.44
N GLY A 176 -4.22 -11.65 -5.34
CA GLY A 176 -5.52 -12.29 -5.44
C GLY A 176 -6.32 -12.28 -4.13
N ALA A 177 -7.14 -13.30 -3.90
CA ALA A 177 -8.01 -13.38 -2.72
C ALA A 177 -7.25 -13.63 -1.40
N THR A 178 -6.01 -14.13 -1.43
CA THR A 178 -5.28 -14.55 -0.22
C THR A 178 -4.83 -13.37 0.64
N CYS A 179 -4.79 -12.15 0.07
CA CYS A 179 -4.44 -10.92 0.78
C CYS A 179 -5.60 -9.93 0.91
N ALA A 180 -6.83 -10.34 0.57
CA ALA A 180 -8.00 -9.48 0.52
C ALA A 180 -8.26 -8.71 1.84
N GLU A 181 -8.00 -9.32 2.99
CA GLU A 181 -8.19 -8.67 4.30
C GLU A 181 -7.18 -7.53 4.56
N LYS A 182 -5.90 -7.76 4.24
CA LYS A 182 -4.84 -6.74 4.39
C LYS A 182 -5.11 -5.57 3.46
N TRP A 183 -5.50 -5.86 2.22
CA TRP A 183 -5.91 -4.84 1.25
C TRP A 183 -7.16 -4.09 1.70
N SER A 184 -8.20 -4.78 2.17
CA SER A 184 -9.41 -4.14 2.71
C SER A 184 -9.09 -3.16 3.84
N THR A 185 -8.16 -3.53 4.72
CA THR A 185 -7.68 -2.65 5.80
C THR A 185 -6.97 -1.42 5.22
N TYR A 186 -6.12 -1.59 4.21
CA TYR A 186 -5.45 -0.49 3.52
C TYR A 186 -6.43 0.49 2.89
N TRP A 187 -7.41 -0.02 2.12
CA TRP A 187 -8.45 0.80 1.50
C TRP A 187 -9.28 1.55 2.52
N THR A 188 -9.58 0.93 3.66
CA THR A 188 -10.27 1.60 4.77
C THR A 188 -9.46 2.78 5.27
N LYS A 189 -8.15 2.61 5.49
CA LYS A 189 -7.26 3.69 5.95
C LYS A 189 -7.15 4.81 4.92
N LEU A 190 -6.94 4.48 3.65
CA LEU A 190 -6.86 5.46 2.57
C LEU A 190 -8.18 6.23 2.41
N SER A 191 -9.31 5.54 2.37
CA SER A 191 -10.65 6.16 2.30
C SER A 191 -10.91 7.07 3.49
N THR A 192 -10.50 6.66 4.69
CA THR A 192 -10.60 7.47 5.92
C THR A 192 -9.73 8.72 5.83
N ALA A 193 -8.47 8.59 5.41
CA ALA A 193 -7.55 9.71 5.22
C ALA A 193 -8.09 10.70 4.18
N CYS A 194 -8.59 10.20 3.05
CA CYS A 194 -9.21 11.01 2.01
C CYS A 194 -10.41 11.81 2.52
N LYS A 195 -11.35 11.18 3.23
CA LYS A 195 -12.52 11.87 3.81
C LYS A 195 -12.11 12.91 4.86
N ALA A 196 -11.11 12.58 5.66
CA ALA A 196 -10.59 13.51 6.65
C ALA A 196 -9.95 14.74 5.98
N MET A 197 -9.14 14.54 4.94
CA MET A 197 -8.54 15.64 4.17
C MET A 197 -9.58 16.45 3.39
N GLU A 198 -10.61 15.80 2.84
CA GLU A 198 -11.74 16.49 2.20
C GLU A 198 -12.44 17.43 3.18
N LYS A 199 -12.68 16.98 4.42
CA LYS A 199 -13.25 17.81 5.48
C LYS A 199 -12.30 18.92 5.94
N VAL A 200 -11.02 18.62 6.16
CA VAL A 200 -10.02 19.62 6.59
C VAL A 200 -9.85 20.72 5.53
N CYS A 201 -9.89 20.34 4.26
CA CYS A 201 -9.68 21.26 3.14
C CYS A 201 -10.97 21.88 2.59
N SER A 202 -12.14 21.52 3.11
CA SER A 202 -13.39 22.19 2.80
C SER A 202 -13.62 23.40 3.72
N THR A 203 -14.51 24.31 3.31
CA THR A 203 -14.95 25.44 4.14
C THR A 203 -15.69 25.00 5.41
N GLU A 204 -16.17 23.75 5.45
CA GLU A 204 -16.91 23.16 6.58
C GLU A 204 -15.97 22.63 7.69
N GLY A 205 -14.67 22.50 7.41
CA GLY A 205 -13.65 22.08 8.38
C GLY A 205 -13.42 23.06 9.53
N GLY A 206 -14.00 24.27 9.46
CA GLY A 206 -13.98 25.27 10.54
C GLY A 206 -12.63 25.93 10.80
N GLY A 207 -11.58 25.63 10.02
CA GLY A 207 -10.24 26.20 10.15
C GLY A 207 -9.72 26.90 8.87
N ASP A 208 -8.74 27.79 9.02
CA ASP A 208 -8.03 28.50 7.92
C ASP A 208 -7.01 27.59 7.20
N HIS A 209 -7.47 26.41 6.80
CA HIS A 209 -6.68 25.40 6.11
C HIS A 209 -6.88 25.43 4.58
N THR A 210 -7.97 26.03 4.12
CA THR A 210 -8.41 26.01 2.71
C THR A 210 -7.38 26.60 1.73
N ASN A 211 -6.57 27.55 2.20
CA ASN A 211 -5.53 28.22 1.42
C ASN A 211 -4.12 27.62 1.63
N LYS A 212 -3.99 26.59 2.46
CA LYS A 212 -2.70 25.94 2.73
C LYS A 212 -2.28 25.06 1.56
N ARG A 213 -0.97 24.98 1.32
CA ARG A 213 -0.42 24.30 0.14
C ARG A 213 -0.82 22.83 0.06
N TYR A 214 -0.82 22.11 1.18
CA TYR A 214 -1.25 20.71 1.22
C TYR A 214 -2.73 20.54 0.84
N CYS A 215 -3.59 21.51 1.12
CA CYS A 215 -4.99 21.46 0.68
C CYS A 215 -5.14 21.72 -0.82
N THR A 216 -4.32 22.61 -1.37
CA THR A 216 -4.22 22.82 -2.82
C THR A 216 -3.76 21.54 -3.52
N ASP A 217 -2.68 20.91 -3.03
CA ASP A 217 -2.14 19.68 -3.61
C ASP A 217 -3.11 18.50 -3.45
N PHE A 218 -3.78 18.39 -2.30
CA PHE A 218 -4.86 17.43 -2.09
C PHE A 218 -5.97 17.59 -3.13
N LYS A 219 -6.54 18.79 -3.29
CA LYS A 219 -7.66 19.01 -4.21
C LYS A 219 -7.29 18.81 -5.67
N ASN A 220 -6.12 19.28 -6.08
CA ASN A 220 -5.73 19.34 -7.48
C ASN A 220 -5.04 18.07 -7.97
N THR A 221 -4.32 17.37 -7.09
CA THR A 221 -3.48 16.23 -7.47
C THR A 221 -4.02 14.92 -6.92
N TYR A 222 -4.36 14.87 -5.63
CA TYR A 222 -4.59 13.60 -4.95
C TYR A 222 -6.07 13.18 -4.88
N ALA A 223 -7.00 14.14 -4.79
CA ALA A 223 -8.43 13.87 -4.57
C ALA A 223 -9.07 13.02 -5.67
N VAL A 224 -8.57 13.08 -6.91
CA VAL A 224 -9.05 12.23 -8.00
C VAL A 224 -8.90 10.73 -7.68
N HIS A 225 -7.84 10.37 -6.93
CA HIS A 225 -7.57 9.01 -6.52
C HIS A 225 -8.31 8.59 -5.24
N CYS A 226 -8.86 9.56 -4.49
CA CYS A 226 -9.69 9.30 -3.32
C CYS A 226 -11.03 8.65 -3.67
N TYR A 227 -11.58 8.94 -4.87
CA TYR A 227 -12.80 8.30 -5.35
C TYR A 227 -12.54 6.87 -5.85
N THR A 228 -11.36 6.59 -6.41
CA THR A 228 -10.95 5.24 -6.80
C THR A 228 -10.57 4.36 -5.60
N ALA A 229 -10.27 4.94 -4.42
CA ALA A 229 -9.94 4.18 -3.22
C ALA A 229 -11.10 3.32 -2.66
N ASN A 230 -12.35 3.61 -3.03
CA ASN A 230 -13.52 2.80 -2.64
C ASN A 230 -13.79 1.62 -3.59
N LEU A 231 -13.19 1.59 -4.79
CA LEU A 231 -13.42 0.53 -5.78
C LEU A 231 -12.97 -0.86 -5.28
N PRO A 232 -11.78 -1.00 -4.67
CA PRO A 232 -11.30 -2.32 -4.25
C PRO A 232 -12.12 -2.94 -3.11
N GLN A 233 -12.64 -2.16 -2.16
CA GLN A 233 -13.57 -2.67 -1.14
C GLN A 233 -14.88 -3.19 -1.76
N GLN A 234 -15.41 -2.46 -2.74
CA GLN A 234 -16.59 -2.91 -3.48
C GLN A 234 -16.28 -4.20 -4.26
N MET A 235 -15.11 -4.29 -4.87
CA MET A 235 -14.66 -5.48 -5.60
C MET A 235 -14.43 -6.68 -4.68
N THR A 236 -13.81 -6.51 -3.51
CA THR A 236 -13.65 -7.60 -2.53
C THR A 236 -15.00 -8.06 -2.00
N LYS A 237 -15.90 -7.13 -1.67
CA LYS A 237 -17.26 -7.46 -1.24
C LYS A 237 -18.02 -8.24 -2.32
N LEU A 238 -17.87 -7.83 -3.58
CA LEU A 238 -18.46 -8.52 -4.73
C LEU A 238 -17.85 -9.92 -4.93
N ILE A 239 -16.53 -10.07 -4.84
CA ILE A 239 -15.84 -11.36 -4.95
C ILE A 239 -16.30 -12.32 -3.84
N THR A 240 -16.39 -11.85 -2.59
CA THR A 240 -16.89 -12.66 -1.47
C THR A 240 -18.35 -13.06 -1.64
N GLN A 241 -19.19 -12.18 -2.20
CA GLN A 241 -20.58 -12.52 -2.52
C GLN A 241 -20.68 -13.59 -3.61
N ILE A 242 -19.86 -13.50 -4.66
CA ILE A 242 -19.80 -14.48 -5.74
C ILE A 242 -19.35 -15.85 -5.21
N GLN A 243 -18.31 -15.88 -4.36
CA GLN A 243 -17.82 -17.12 -3.75
C GLN A 243 -18.89 -17.79 -2.88
N ARG A 244 -19.57 -17.04 -2.00
CA ARG A 244 -20.66 -17.58 -1.17
C ARG A 244 -21.82 -18.12 -2.00
N ALA A 245 -22.17 -17.44 -3.10
CA ALA A 245 -23.22 -17.91 -4.00
C ALA A 245 -22.83 -19.22 -4.70
N ALA A 246 -21.57 -19.35 -5.12
CA ALA A 246 -21.04 -20.58 -5.71
C ALA A 246 -21.05 -21.75 -4.71
N ASP A 247 -20.59 -21.52 -3.47
CA ASP A 247 -20.56 -22.56 -2.43
C ASP A 247 -21.98 -23.02 -2.04
N ALA A 248 -22.92 -22.07 -1.93
CA ALA A 248 -24.33 -22.36 -1.65
C ALA A 248 -24.98 -23.17 -2.78
N ALA A 249 -24.71 -22.81 -4.04
CA ALA A 249 -25.21 -23.55 -5.21
C ALA A 249 -24.64 -24.97 -5.27
N GLN A 250 -23.35 -25.15 -4.97
CA GLN A 250 -22.71 -26.45 -4.93
C GLN A 250 -23.26 -27.33 -3.80
N THR A 251 -23.49 -26.75 -2.62
CA THR A 251 -24.11 -27.44 -1.48
C THR A 251 -25.53 -27.89 -1.81
N ALA A 252 -26.33 -27.01 -2.43
CA ALA A 252 -27.68 -27.32 -2.87
C ALA A 252 -27.71 -28.43 -3.94
N ALA A 253 -26.80 -28.39 -4.92
CA ALA A 253 -26.70 -29.43 -5.93
C ALA A 253 -26.31 -30.81 -5.35
N THR A 254 -25.47 -30.82 -4.31
CA THR A 254 -25.07 -32.06 -3.62
C THR A 254 -26.24 -32.65 -2.84
N LEU A 255 -26.99 -31.81 -2.11
CA LEU A 255 -28.20 -32.22 -1.39
C LEU A 255 -29.27 -32.77 -2.35
N ALA A 256 -29.52 -32.08 -3.47
CA ALA A 256 -30.48 -32.54 -4.48
C ALA A 256 -30.08 -33.87 -5.11
N LYS A 257 -28.77 -34.09 -5.33
CA LYS A 257 -28.25 -35.37 -5.81
C LYS A 257 -28.47 -36.49 -4.80
N ASP A 258 -28.18 -36.25 -3.52
CA ASP A 258 -28.37 -37.24 -2.46
C ASP A 258 -29.85 -37.58 -2.24
N GLU A 259 -30.74 -36.59 -2.38
CA GLU A 259 -32.18 -36.78 -2.32
C GLU A 259 -32.70 -37.60 -3.52
N ALA A 260 -32.23 -37.31 -4.74
CA ALA A 260 -32.56 -38.09 -5.92
C ALA A 260 -32.08 -39.55 -5.82
N VAL A 261 -30.89 -39.79 -5.27
CA VAL A 261 -30.38 -41.14 -4.99
C VAL A 261 -31.26 -41.85 -3.96
N ARG A 262 -31.66 -41.17 -2.87
CA ARG A 262 -32.56 -41.75 -1.87
C ARG A 262 -33.95 -42.06 -2.43
N ALA A 263 -34.51 -41.19 -3.26
CA ALA A 263 -35.79 -41.39 -3.94
C ALA A 263 -35.73 -42.59 -4.92
N ALA A 264 -34.65 -42.73 -5.69
CA ALA A 264 -34.42 -43.90 -6.54
C ALA A 264 -34.30 -45.20 -5.72
N THR A 265 -33.69 -45.13 -4.53
CA THR A 265 -33.52 -46.29 -3.62
C THR A 265 -34.83 -46.67 -2.92
N THR A 266 -35.72 -45.71 -2.64
CA THR A 266 -37.06 -45.97 -2.06
C THR A 266 -38.08 -46.47 -3.09
N THR A 267 -37.91 -46.12 -4.37
CA THR A 267 -38.78 -46.61 -5.47
C THR A 267 -38.37 -48.00 -5.97
N SER A 268 -37.20 -48.52 -5.59
CA SER A 268 -36.69 -49.84 -5.99
C SER A 268 -36.93 -50.95 -4.94
N SER A 269 -37.74 -50.69 -3.91
CA SER A 269 -38.05 -51.68 -2.86
C SER A 269 -39.37 -52.45 -3.05
N ILE A 270 -40.02 -52.38 -4.21
CA ILE A 270 -41.18 -53.24 -4.51
C ILE A 270 -41.08 -53.81 -5.93
N SER A 271 -40.30 -54.89 -6.10
CA SER A 271 -40.73 -56.12 -6.79
C SER A 271 -39.56 -57.11 -6.95
N SER A 272 -39.48 -58.03 -5.98
CA SER A 272 -39.22 -59.46 -6.12
C SER A 272 -38.35 -59.98 -7.27
N ILE A 273 -37.26 -60.67 -6.88
CA ILE A 273 -36.83 -62.02 -7.28
C ILE A 273 -37.29 -62.48 -8.68
N PHE A 274 -36.31 -62.68 -9.57
CA PHE A 274 -36.14 -63.75 -10.58
C PHE A 274 -35.56 -63.20 -11.90
N GLY A 275 -34.50 -63.86 -12.40
CA GLY A 275 -34.16 -63.83 -13.82
C GLY A 275 -32.74 -63.39 -14.17
N THR A 276 -31.81 -64.34 -14.12
CA THR A 276 -30.59 -64.33 -14.94
C THR A 276 -30.91 -64.19 -16.44
N LEU A 277 -30.18 -63.33 -17.16
CA LEU A 277 -29.39 -63.63 -18.40
C LEU A 277 -29.01 -62.33 -19.13
N ALA A 278 -27.76 -62.30 -19.65
CA ALA A 278 -27.29 -61.73 -20.94
C ALA A 278 -27.81 -60.33 -21.37
N THR A 279 -27.04 -59.36 -21.87
CA THR A 279 -26.06 -59.42 -22.96
C THR A 279 -25.58 -57.97 -23.21
N ILE A 280 -24.27 -57.82 -23.49
CA ILE A 280 -23.60 -56.90 -24.44
C ILE A 280 -24.28 -55.56 -24.83
N GLY A 281 -23.52 -54.46 -24.67
CA GLY A 281 -23.74 -53.23 -25.46
C GLY A 281 -23.02 -52.00 -24.91
N ALA A 282 -21.82 -51.72 -25.40
CA ALA A 282 -21.02 -50.52 -25.09
C ALA A 282 -21.50 -49.28 -25.92
N PRO A 283 -20.76 -48.15 -25.99
CA PRO A 283 -21.05 -46.91 -25.26
C PRO A 283 -21.28 -45.70 -26.19
N PHE A 284 -22.18 -44.78 -25.87
CA PHE A 284 -22.23 -43.43 -26.47
C PHE A 284 -22.88 -42.51 -25.41
N LEU A 285 -22.35 -41.35 -25.05
CA LEU A 285 -22.30 -40.14 -25.88
C LEU A 285 -21.19 -39.19 -25.40
N LEU A 286 -20.24 -38.90 -26.30
CA LEU A 286 -19.42 -37.68 -26.25
C LEU A 286 -20.27 -36.52 -26.76
N TYR A 287 -20.60 -35.56 -25.89
CA TYR A 287 -21.23 -34.30 -26.31
C TYR A 287 -20.16 -33.35 -26.87
N LYS A 288 -20.40 -32.90 -28.10
CA LYS A 288 -19.51 -32.09 -28.92
C LYS A 288 -19.72 -30.60 -28.58
N VAL A 289 -18.73 -29.94 -27.99
CA VAL A 289 -18.71 -28.47 -27.83
C VAL A 289 -18.22 -27.85 -29.14
N LYS A 290 -19.06 -27.02 -29.76
CA LYS A 290 -18.67 -26.14 -30.88
C LYS A 290 -18.27 -24.77 -30.31
N TYR A 291 -17.06 -24.32 -30.60
CA TYR A 291 -16.69 -22.91 -30.53
C TYR A 291 -17.01 -22.25 -31.87
N PHE A 292 -17.62 -21.07 -31.84
CA PHE A 292 -17.74 -20.16 -32.99
C PHE A 292 -16.62 -19.11 -32.89
N ASN A 293 -16.05 -18.77 -34.06
CA ASN A 293 -15.09 -17.69 -34.30
C ASN A 293 -15.59 -16.33 -33.82
#